data_AF-A0A8H7CUX8-F1
#
_entry.id   AF-A0A8H7CUX8-F1
#
_cell.length_a   1.000
_cell.length_b   1.000
_cell.length_c   1.000
_cell.angle_alpha   90.00
_cell.angle_beta   90.00
_cell.angle_gamma   90.00
#
_symmetry.space_group_name_H-M   'P 1'
#
loop_
_entity.id
_entity.type
_entity.pdbx_description
1 polymer ?
#
loop_
_entity_poly.entity_id
_entity_poly.type
_entity_poly.pdbx_seq_one_letter_code
_entity_poly.pdbx_strand_id
1 'polypeptide(L)'
;MTPLRSLYVAIVLSFIGIVQAQQPSGTPQCTPSCPPKDIDGLPLGDSSNSGGELHCSYPFFQGVGAFSCIYDSSTGSLVADHDDGYCPPTATMTCVNSRRFKGEDNYTAMLRKKREAAAMMPRSSEPRADPRKLKARKPSVSL
;
A
#
# COMPACT_ATOMS: atom_id res chain seq x y z
N MET A 1 66.24 30.19 -17.28
CA MET A 1 65.75 30.40 -18.67
C MET A 1 64.47 29.63 -18.82
N THR A 2 63.44 30.35 -19.23
CA THR A 2 61.99 30.09 -19.17
C THR A 2 61.50 29.32 -20.42
N PRO A 3 60.20 29.21 -20.79
CA PRO A 3 58.94 28.92 -20.06
C PRO A 3 57.96 27.98 -20.85
N LEU A 4 56.72 27.86 -20.35
CA LEU A 4 55.42 27.55 -21.02
C LEU A 4 54.98 26.08 -21.13
N ARG A 5 53.95 25.67 -20.36
CA ARG A 5 52.50 25.91 -20.55
C ARG A 5 51.93 25.15 -21.75
N SER A 6 51.11 24.13 -21.50
CA SER A 6 49.84 24.00 -22.24
C SER A 6 48.87 23.01 -21.58
N LEU A 7 47.85 23.58 -20.95
CA LEU A 7 46.44 23.18 -21.05
C LEU A 7 46.07 21.75 -20.59
N TYR A 8 45.95 21.57 -19.27
CA TYR A 8 44.96 20.62 -18.74
C TYR A 8 43.58 21.24 -18.91
N VAL A 9 42.93 20.85 -20.01
CA VAL A 9 41.55 21.19 -20.34
C VAL A 9 40.63 20.61 -19.28
N ALA A 10 40.05 21.49 -18.47
CA ALA A 10 38.96 21.18 -17.56
C ALA A 10 37.69 20.88 -18.36
N ILE A 11 37.25 19.61 -18.38
CA ILE A 11 35.94 19.18 -18.90
C ILE A 11 35.33 18.20 -17.89
N VAL A 12 34.41 18.68 -17.05
CA VAL A 12 32.94 18.55 -17.13
C VAL A 12 32.45 17.16 -16.69
N LEU A 13 31.61 17.13 -15.64
CA LEU A 13 30.24 16.56 -15.66
C LEU A 13 29.69 16.43 -14.24
N SER A 14 28.84 17.39 -13.89
CA SER A 14 27.97 17.37 -12.72
C SER A 14 27.01 16.18 -12.82
N PHE A 15 27.19 15.18 -11.97
CA PHE A 15 26.21 14.11 -11.79
C PHE A 15 25.00 14.68 -11.02
N ILE A 16 24.02 15.22 -11.75
CA ILE A 16 22.68 15.44 -11.20
C ILE A 16 22.03 14.06 -11.11
N GLY A 17 22.07 13.47 -9.91
CA GLY A 17 21.35 12.24 -9.61
C GLY A 17 19.86 12.46 -9.78
N ILE A 18 19.28 11.86 -10.81
CA ILE A 18 17.83 11.79 -10.98
C ILE A 18 17.33 10.80 -9.91
N VAL A 19 16.79 11.31 -8.80
CA VAL A 19 16.07 10.49 -7.84
C VAL A 19 14.76 10.06 -8.53
N GLN A 20 14.77 8.89 -9.18
CA GLN A 20 13.55 8.23 -9.58
C GLN A 20 12.79 7.86 -8.30
N ALA A 21 11.75 8.64 -7.97
CA ALA A 21 10.72 8.18 -7.06
C ALA A 21 10.11 6.93 -7.69
N GLN A 22 10.39 5.75 -7.14
CA GLN A 22 9.75 4.51 -7.54
C GLN A 22 8.24 4.70 -7.43
N GLN A 23 7.56 4.82 -8.57
CA GLN A 23 6.10 4.75 -8.61
C GLN A 23 5.72 3.35 -8.10
N PRO A 24 4.92 3.24 -7.03
CA PRO A 24 4.44 1.93 -6.60
C PRO A 24 3.54 1.37 -7.71
N SER A 25 4.05 0.35 -8.42
CA SER A 25 3.28 -0.39 -9.42
C SER A 25 2.01 -0.93 -8.78
N GLY A 26 0.86 -0.73 -9.44
CA GLY A 26 -0.44 -1.28 -9.02
C GLY A 26 -0.54 -2.81 -9.14
N THR A 27 0.57 -3.50 -9.42
CA THR A 27 0.66 -4.95 -9.41
C THR A 27 0.76 -5.43 -7.97
N PRO A 28 -0.06 -6.42 -7.55
CA PRO A 28 0.06 -6.99 -6.21
C PRO A 28 1.49 -7.48 -6.00
N GLN A 29 2.13 -6.98 -4.95
CA GLN A 29 3.45 -7.45 -4.54
C GLN A 29 3.23 -8.79 -3.83
N CYS A 30 3.69 -9.87 -4.47
CA CYS A 30 3.67 -11.20 -3.91
C CYS A 30 5.04 -11.50 -3.33
N THR A 31 5.07 -11.94 -2.08
CA THR A 31 6.29 -12.36 -1.39
C THR A 31 6.20 -13.84 -1.06
N PRO A 32 7.24 -14.64 -1.37
CA PRO A 32 7.33 -16.02 -0.92
C PRO A 32 7.27 -16.13 0.62
N SER A 33 6.58 -17.15 1.11
CA SER A 33 6.46 -17.49 2.53
C SER A 33 6.46 -19.01 2.72
N CYS A 34 6.88 -19.46 3.90
CA CYS A 34 7.02 -20.89 4.18
C CYS A 34 5.68 -21.61 3.98
N PRO A 35 5.65 -22.75 3.27
CA PRO A 35 4.47 -23.60 3.23
C PRO A 35 4.00 -23.94 4.65
N PRO A 36 2.68 -23.93 4.91
CA PRO A 36 2.16 -24.22 6.25
C PRO A 36 2.40 -25.66 6.67
N LYS A 37 2.63 -26.56 5.70
CA LYS A 37 3.00 -27.95 5.88
C LYS A 37 3.99 -28.39 4.80
N ASP A 38 4.78 -29.40 5.09
CA ASP A 38 5.55 -30.16 4.10
C ASP A 38 4.63 -31.12 3.30
N ILE A 39 5.22 -31.99 2.48
CA ILE A 39 4.49 -33.00 1.70
C ILE A 39 3.91 -34.10 2.60
N ASP A 40 4.59 -34.46 3.69
CA ASP A 40 4.16 -35.48 4.65
C ASP A 40 3.10 -34.98 5.66
N GLY A 41 2.79 -33.70 5.62
CA GLY A 41 1.74 -33.05 6.41
C GLY A 41 2.19 -32.53 7.78
N LEU A 42 3.49 -32.49 8.06
CA LEU A 42 4.06 -31.88 9.25
C LEU A 42 3.83 -30.37 9.25
N PRO A 43 3.42 -29.78 10.39
CA PRO A 43 3.18 -28.36 10.47
C PRO A 43 4.48 -27.56 10.45
N LEU A 44 4.43 -26.36 9.88
CA LEU A 44 5.51 -25.38 10.02
C LEU A 44 5.74 -25.07 11.50
N GLY A 45 6.97 -25.28 11.97
CA GLY A 45 7.44 -24.85 13.28
C GLY A 45 8.04 -23.45 13.18
N ASP A 46 9.35 -23.39 13.01
CA ASP A 46 10.08 -22.13 12.89
C ASP A 46 10.30 -21.73 11.43
N SER A 47 10.32 -20.42 11.19
CA SER A 47 10.71 -19.86 9.89
C SER A 47 11.58 -18.62 10.05
N SER A 48 12.52 -18.45 9.13
CA SER A 48 13.35 -17.24 9.05
C SER A 48 13.62 -16.87 7.61
N ASN A 49 13.79 -15.58 7.35
CA ASN A 49 14.18 -15.04 6.06
C ASN A 49 15.46 -14.23 6.25
N SER A 50 16.57 -14.71 5.70
CA SER A 50 17.89 -14.12 5.85
C SER A 50 18.74 -14.39 4.62
N GLY A 51 19.56 -13.43 4.21
CA GLY A 51 20.53 -13.65 3.12
C GLY A 51 19.91 -13.91 1.73
N GLY A 52 18.63 -13.62 1.54
CA GLY A 52 17.92 -13.97 0.30
C GLY A 52 17.31 -15.38 0.30
N GLU A 53 17.40 -16.08 1.42
CA GLU A 53 16.88 -17.43 1.59
C GLU A 53 15.78 -17.46 2.67
N LEU A 54 14.80 -18.32 2.46
CA LEU A 54 13.69 -18.58 3.35
C LEU A 54 13.87 -19.97 3.93
N HIS A 55 14.22 -20.04 5.21
CA HIS A 55 14.42 -21.29 5.95
C HIS A 55 13.12 -21.66 6.66
N CYS A 56 12.60 -22.85 6.38
CA CYS A 56 11.37 -23.39 6.95
C CYS A 56 11.68 -24.69 7.67
N SER A 57 11.26 -24.83 8.93
CA SER A 57 11.46 -26.03 9.75
C SER A 57 10.13 -26.73 10.01
N TYR A 58 10.08 -28.05 9.82
CA TYR A 58 8.90 -28.91 9.95
C TYR A 58 9.15 -29.98 11.02
N PRO A 59 8.99 -29.66 12.32
CA PRO A 59 9.31 -30.62 13.38
C PRO A 59 8.31 -31.78 13.43
N PHE A 60 8.82 -33.02 13.34
CA PHE A 60 8.03 -34.24 13.52
C PHE A 60 7.54 -34.43 14.97
N PHE A 61 8.43 -34.12 15.91
CA PHE A 61 8.20 -34.01 17.35
C PHE A 61 9.09 -32.87 17.85
N GLN A 62 8.64 -32.09 18.83
CA GLN A 62 9.38 -30.91 19.34
C GLN A 62 10.87 -31.22 19.63
N GLY A 63 11.74 -30.97 18.65
CA GLY A 63 13.20 -31.09 18.77
C GLY A 63 13.88 -32.39 18.34
N VAL A 64 13.18 -33.40 17.78
CA VAL A 64 13.82 -34.62 17.25
C VAL A 64 13.61 -34.72 15.74
N GLY A 65 14.61 -34.25 14.99
CA GLY A 65 14.60 -34.17 13.53
C GLY A 65 14.08 -32.81 13.05
N ALA A 66 14.99 -31.87 12.81
CA ALA A 66 14.64 -30.61 12.16
C ALA A 66 14.63 -30.84 10.65
N PHE A 67 13.53 -31.42 10.15
CA PHE A 67 13.26 -31.42 8.72
C PHE A 67 13.18 -29.97 8.27
N SER A 68 13.98 -29.61 7.26
CA SER A 68 14.08 -28.23 6.85
C SER A 68 14.15 -28.05 5.35
N CYS A 69 13.44 -27.03 4.88
CA CYS A 69 13.39 -26.65 3.49
C CYS A 69 13.92 -25.23 3.35
N ILE A 70 14.82 -25.02 2.39
CA ILE A 70 15.37 -23.71 2.06
C ILE A 70 14.83 -23.31 0.70
N TYR A 71 14.19 -22.15 0.64
CA TYR A 71 13.65 -21.58 -0.59
C TYR A 71 14.34 -20.27 -0.92
N ASP A 72 14.38 -19.91 -2.20
CA ASP A 72 14.80 -18.58 -2.63
C ASP A 72 13.71 -17.56 -2.23
N SER A 73 14.10 -16.51 -1.52
CA SER A 73 13.14 -15.51 -0.98
C SER A 73 12.51 -14.62 -2.05
N SER A 74 13.01 -14.64 -3.29
CA SER A 74 12.51 -13.79 -4.39
C SER A 74 11.57 -14.54 -5.34
N THR A 75 11.87 -15.81 -5.62
CA THR A 75 11.13 -16.67 -6.54
C THR A 75 10.27 -17.71 -5.81
N GLY A 76 10.64 -18.04 -4.56
CA GLY A 76 10.05 -19.14 -3.80
C GLY A 76 10.43 -20.52 -4.29
N SER A 77 11.41 -20.66 -5.18
CA SER A 77 11.85 -21.97 -5.66
C SER A 77 12.63 -22.70 -4.56
N LEU A 78 12.45 -24.02 -4.45
CA LEU A 78 13.23 -24.84 -3.52
C LEU A 78 14.71 -24.80 -3.92
N VAL A 79 15.56 -24.43 -2.97
CA VAL A 79 17.02 -24.33 -3.11
C VAL A 79 17.69 -25.56 -2.50
N ALA A 80 17.26 -25.95 -1.31
CA ALA A 80 17.79 -27.14 -0.62
C ALA A 80 16.69 -27.88 0.14
N ASP A 81 16.72 -29.20 0.00
CA ASP A 81 15.84 -30.14 0.67
C ASP A 81 16.65 -30.89 1.74
N HIS A 82 16.30 -30.67 3.01
CA HIS A 82 16.82 -31.43 4.15
C HIS A 82 15.69 -32.17 4.86
N ASP A 83 14.74 -32.68 4.07
CA ASP A 83 13.54 -33.38 4.51
C ASP A 83 13.29 -34.63 3.65
N ASP A 84 14.37 -35.32 3.26
CA ASP A 84 14.30 -36.60 2.52
C ASP A 84 13.41 -36.61 1.26
N GLY A 85 13.18 -35.45 0.62
CA GLY A 85 12.30 -35.33 -0.55
C GLY A 85 10.88 -34.82 -0.26
N TYR A 86 10.55 -34.50 1.00
CA TYR A 86 9.23 -34.05 1.42
C TYR A 86 9.07 -32.53 1.42
N CYS A 87 10.10 -31.78 1.01
CA CYS A 87 9.95 -30.35 0.76
C CYS A 87 9.07 -30.09 -0.47
N PRO A 88 8.02 -29.25 -0.35
CA PRO A 88 7.32 -28.72 -1.52
C PRO A 88 8.30 -28.07 -2.51
N PRO A 89 8.10 -28.21 -3.84
CA PRO A 89 9.03 -27.66 -4.83
C PRO A 89 8.99 -26.12 -4.89
N THR A 90 7.92 -25.52 -4.38
CA THR A 90 7.70 -24.07 -4.36
C THR A 90 7.10 -23.63 -3.03
N ALA A 91 7.63 -22.54 -2.49
CA ALA A 91 7.08 -21.83 -1.34
C ALA A 91 5.68 -21.25 -1.64
N THR A 92 4.93 -20.94 -0.60
CA THR A 92 3.61 -20.30 -0.75
C THR A 92 3.79 -18.82 -1.12
N MET A 93 3.00 -18.30 -2.05
CA MET A 93 3.03 -16.88 -2.40
C MET A 93 1.98 -16.09 -1.61
N THR A 94 2.43 -15.17 -0.76
CA THR A 94 1.55 -14.25 -0.07
C THR A 94 1.50 -12.92 -0.82
N CYS A 95 0.37 -12.65 -1.48
CA CYS A 95 0.17 -11.41 -2.22
C CYS A 95 -0.59 -10.39 -1.36
N VAL A 96 0.06 -9.27 -1.04
CA VAL A 96 -0.65 -8.14 -0.46
C VAL A 96 -1.36 -7.44 -1.60
N ASN A 97 -2.64 -7.75 -1.78
CA ASN A 97 -3.52 -6.84 -2.49
C ASN A 97 -3.55 -5.56 -1.65
N SER A 98 -2.75 -4.57 -2.01
CA SER A 98 -2.95 -3.22 -1.52
C SER A 98 -4.36 -2.87 -1.96
N ARG A 99 -5.34 -3.03 -1.07
CA ARG A 99 -6.67 -2.50 -1.27
C ARG A 99 -6.44 -1.01 -1.35
N ARG A 100 -6.26 -0.54 -2.59
CA ARG A 100 -6.23 0.86 -2.96
C ARG A 100 -7.44 1.43 -2.26
N PHE A 101 -7.20 2.19 -1.20
CA PHE A 101 -8.26 2.77 -0.40
C PHE A 101 -9.13 3.52 -1.40
N LYS A 102 -10.33 3.00 -1.69
CA LYS A 102 -11.20 3.55 -2.73
C LYS A 102 -11.48 4.99 -2.31
N GLY A 103 -10.83 5.94 -2.97
CA GLY A 103 -11.02 7.37 -2.71
C GLY A 103 -12.50 7.78 -2.85
N GLU A 104 -13.27 7.02 -3.63
CA GLU A 104 -14.72 7.15 -3.75
C GLU A 104 -15.46 6.90 -2.43
N ASP A 105 -15.08 5.92 -1.62
CA ASP A 105 -15.77 5.62 -0.36
C ASP A 105 -15.55 6.74 0.66
N ASN A 106 -14.35 7.34 0.66
CA ASN A 106 -14.01 8.49 1.52
C ASN A 106 -14.75 9.77 1.10
N TYR A 107 -14.83 10.08 -0.20
CA TYR A 107 -15.57 11.25 -0.67
C TYR A 107 -17.07 11.11 -0.40
N THR A 108 -17.63 9.92 -0.63
CA THR A 108 -19.05 9.64 -0.38
C THR A 108 -19.37 9.64 1.12
N ALA A 109 -18.48 9.10 1.97
CA ALA A 109 -18.60 9.17 3.43
C ALA A 109 -18.48 10.61 3.95
N MET A 110 -17.55 11.41 3.40
CA MET A 110 -17.43 12.83 3.73
C MET A 110 -18.69 13.60 3.36
N LEU A 111 -19.25 13.37 2.16
CA LEU A 111 -20.50 13.99 1.73
C LEU A 111 -21.69 13.57 2.61
N ARG A 112 -21.78 12.31 3.01
CA ARG A 112 -22.81 11.82 3.93
C ARG A 112 -22.72 12.53 5.29
N LYS A 113 -21.52 12.58 5.87
CA LYS A 113 -21.26 13.28 7.13
C LYS A 113 -21.57 14.78 7.04
N LYS A 114 -21.28 15.41 5.90
CA LYS A 114 -21.59 16.83 5.67
C LYS A 114 -23.10 17.08 5.56
N ARG A 115 -23.86 16.18 4.95
CA ARG A 115 -25.34 16.25 4.90
C ARG A 115 -25.96 16.06 6.28
N GLU A 116 -25.47 15.10 7.06
CA GLU A 116 -25.93 14.86 8.44
C GLU A 116 -25.66 16.10 9.32
N ALA A 117 -24.46 16.69 9.24
CA ALA A 117 -24.13 17.91 9.97
C ALA A 117 -25.00 19.11 9.56
N ALA A 118 -25.32 19.25 8.26
CA ALA A 118 -26.21 20.31 7.77
C ALA A 118 -27.65 20.14 8.29
N ALA A 119 -28.13 18.90 8.46
CA ALA A 119 -29.45 18.63 9.03
C ALA A 119 -29.56 18.97 10.53
N MET A 120 -28.44 19.05 11.24
CA MET A 120 -28.38 19.40 12.67
C MET A 120 -28.20 20.91 12.92
N MET A 121 -28.01 21.73 11.88
CA MET A 121 -27.88 23.17 12.06
C MET A 121 -29.26 23.78 12.39
N PRO A 122 -29.40 24.52 13.50
CA PRO A 122 -30.64 25.20 13.82
C PRO A 122 -30.96 26.20 12.70
N ARG A 123 -32.15 26.09 12.11
CA ARG A 123 -32.69 27.12 11.22
C ARG A 123 -32.70 28.43 12.03
N SER A 124 -31.83 29.38 11.67
CA SER A 124 -31.92 30.72 12.20
C SER A 124 -33.34 31.22 11.90
N SER A 125 -34.02 31.71 12.93
CA SER A 125 -35.35 32.30 12.81
C SER A 125 -35.35 33.34 11.69
N GLU A 126 -35.93 32.99 10.54
CA GLU A 126 -36.19 33.97 9.49
C GLU A 126 -37.03 35.09 10.11
N PRO A 127 -36.69 36.37 9.88
CA PRO A 127 -37.57 37.45 10.28
C PRO A 127 -38.88 37.29 9.51
N ARG A 128 -39.94 36.95 10.25
CA ARG A 128 -41.30 36.77 9.72
C ARG A 128 -41.71 38.04 8.97
N ALA A 129 -41.69 37.99 7.65
CA ALA A 129 -42.20 39.07 6.83
C ALA A 129 -43.70 39.22 7.12
N ASP A 130 -44.08 40.31 7.78
CA ASP A 130 -45.47 40.63 8.10
C ASP A 130 -46.19 41.05 6.81
N PRO A 131 -47.16 40.27 6.32
CA PRO A 131 -47.88 40.59 5.08
C PRO A 131 -48.78 41.84 5.20
N ARG A 132 -48.92 42.44 6.39
CA ARG A 132 -49.80 43.61 6.59
C ARG A 132 -49.28 44.92 6.00
N LYS A 133 -48.02 45.00 5.53
CA LYS A 133 -47.48 46.25 4.95
C LYS A 133 -47.70 46.44 3.44
N LEU A 134 -48.38 45.53 2.73
CA LEU A 134 -48.59 45.67 1.27
C LEU A 134 -49.89 46.34 0.81
N LYS A 135 -50.74 46.88 1.69
CA LYS A 135 -52.00 47.55 1.29
C LYS A 135 -52.02 49.04 1.65
N ALA A 136 -51.39 49.88 0.84
CA ALA A 136 -51.78 51.28 0.71
C ALA A 136 -51.15 51.92 -0.54
N ARG A 137 -51.77 51.71 -1.72
CA ARG A 137 -51.71 52.68 -2.82
C ARG A 137 -52.82 52.39 -3.83
N LYS A 138 -53.98 53.02 -3.63
CA LYS A 138 -54.90 53.33 -4.73
C LYS A 138 -54.51 54.70 -5.26
N PRO A 139 -54.35 54.88 -6.58
CA PRO A 139 -54.60 56.16 -7.21
C PRO A 139 -55.97 56.11 -7.92
N SER A 140 -56.84 57.01 -7.47
CA SER A 140 -57.97 57.54 -8.20
C SER A 140 -57.46 58.32 -9.43
N VAL A 141 -57.96 58.01 -10.62
CA VAL A 141 -57.95 58.96 -11.73
C VAL A 141 -59.29 58.89 -12.47
N SER A 142 -59.92 60.06 -12.54
CA SER A 142 -61.19 60.38 -13.17
C SER A 142 -61.10 60.43 -14.70
N LEU A 143 -62.21 60.11 -15.37
CA LEU A 143 -62.68 60.75 -16.59
C LEU A 143 -64.19 60.56 -16.71
#